data_AF-A0A931A7U5-F1
#
_entry.id   AF-A0A931A7U5-F1
#
_cell.length_a   1.000
_cell.length_b   1.000
_cell.length_c   1.000
_cell.angle_alpha   90.00
_cell.angle_beta   90.00
_cell.angle_gamma   90.00
#
_symmetry.space_group_name_H-M   'P 1'
#
loop_
_entity.id
_entity.type
_entity.pdbx_description
1 polymer ?
#
loop_
_entity_poly.entity_id
_entity_poly.type
_entity_poly.pdbx_seq_one_letter_code
_entity_poly.pdbx_strand_id
1 'polypeptide(L)'
;MKITLDTRFNGSLGQITLREAVQQLKEHDLTCTVAAEALERKVTVFTDCVERGFTPLRSEIMAACYIAERDATTEAFDRGLITKGELETRQAALVKRFLA
;
A
#
# COMPACT_ATOMS: atom_id res chain seq x y z
N MET A 1 8.41 -7.84 -7.85
CA MET A 1 8.90 -7.49 -6.51
C MET A 1 7.80 -7.70 -5.46
N LYS A 2 8.07 -8.22 -4.25
CA LYS A 2 7.08 -8.20 -3.14
C LYS A 2 7.05 -6.80 -2.53
N ILE A 3 5.89 -6.15 -2.50
CA ILE A 3 5.73 -4.82 -1.89
C ILE A 3 5.47 -5.00 -0.40
N THR A 4 6.25 -4.30 0.43
CA THR A 4 6.07 -4.23 1.88
C THR A 4 6.03 -2.78 2.32
N LEU A 5 5.61 -2.52 3.55
CA LEU A 5 5.64 -1.16 4.11
C LEU A 5 7.05 -0.56 4.21
N ASP A 6 8.08 -1.41 4.15
CA ASP A 6 9.49 -1.02 4.19
C ASP A 6 10.12 -0.90 2.79
N THR A 7 9.36 -1.14 1.72
CA THR A 7 9.80 -0.90 0.34
C THR A 7 10.22 0.57 0.19
N ARG A 8 11.45 0.80 -0.26
CA ARG A 8 12.03 2.13 -0.45
C ARG A 8 11.89 2.60 -1.89
N PHE A 9 11.67 3.89 -2.07
CA PHE A 9 11.66 4.54 -3.38
C PHE A 9 12.02 6.03 -3.28
N ASN A 10 12.21 6.66 -4.43
CA ASN A 10 12.51 8.09 -4.50
C ASN A 10 11.24 8.90 -4.21
N GLY A 11 11.19 9.57 -3.07
CA GLY A 11 10.21 10.60 -2.75
C GLY A 11 10.72 12.00 -3.10
N SER A 12 9.85 13.00 -2.93
CA SER A 12 10.18 14.40 -3.25
C SER A 12 11.37 14.98 -2.48
N LEU A 13 11.69 14.41 -1.30
CA LEU A 13 12.76 14.87 -0.42
C LEU A 13 13.91 13.85 -0.28
N GLY A 14 13.97 12.84 -1.16
CA GLY A 14 14.97 11.78 -1.11
C GLY A 14 14.35 10.38 -0.97
N GLN A 15 15.17 9.39 -0.65
CA GLN A 15 14.66 8.02 -0.44
C GLN A 15 13.78 7.96 0.80
N ILE A 16 12.59 7.39 0.63
CA ILE A 16 11.61 7.15 1.70
C ILE A 16 11.04 5.75 1.57
N THR A 17 10.51 5.22 2.66
CA THR A 17 9.73 3.98 2.69
C THR A 17 8.27 4.23 2.31
N LEU A 18 7.57 3.17 1.90
CA LEU A 18 6.14 3.21 1.66
C LEU A 18 5.35 3.66 2.90
N ARG A 19 5.76 3.24 4.10
CA ARG A 19 5.19 3.68 5.37
C ARG A 19 5.31 5.19 5.56
N GLU A 20 6.51 5.74 5.38
CA GLU A 20 6.78 7.18 5.54
C GLU A 20 6.00 8.00 4.50
N ALA A 21 5.96 7.54 3.25
CA ALA A 21 5.20 8.20 2.19
C ALA A 21 3.71 8.29 2.55
N VAL A 22 3.12 7.20 3.04
CA VAL A 22 1.71 7.17 3.46
C VAL A 22 1.48 8.07 4.67
N GLN A 23 2.42 8.14 5.61
CA GLN A 23 2.35 9.04 6.74
C GLN A 23 2.36 10.51 6.30
N GLN A 24 3.28 10.90 5.41
CA GLN A 24 3.33 12.25 4.85
C GLN A 24 2.02 12.60 4.11
N LEU A 25 1.47 11.67 3.33
CA LEU A 25 0.19 11.88 2.67
C LEU A 25 -0.96 12.13 3.65
N LYS A 26 -0.95 11.49 4.83
CA LYS A 26 -1.95 11.72 5.88
C LYS A 26 -1.76 13.07 6.58
N GLU A 27 -0.52 13.41 6.93
CA GLU A 27 -0.20 14.68 7.61
C GLU A 27 -0.58 15.91 6.77
N HIS A 28 -0.65 15.75 5.45
CA HIS A 28 -1.06 16.80 4.52
C HIS A 28 -2.52 16.65 4.00
N ASP A 29 -3.31 15.72 4.53
CA ASP A 29 -4.68 15.42 4.06
C ASP A 29 -4.77 15.10 2.55
N LEU A 30 -3.73 14.47 2.00
CA LEU A 30 -3.60 14.13 0.57
C LEU A 30 -3.89 12.65 0.25
N THR A 31 -4.39 11.87 1.23
CA THR A 31 -4.78 10.48 1.00
C THR A 31 -5.94 10.38 0.01
N CYS A 32 -5.90 9.38 -0.86
CA CYS A 32 -6.98 9.09 -1.80
C CYS A 32 -7.36 7.60 -1.74
N THR A 33 -8.60 7.31 -2.09
CA THR A 33 -9.05 5.96 -2.41
C THR A 33 -8.72 5.63 -3.86
N VAL A 34 -8.61 4.34 -4.16
CA VAL A 34 -8.27 3.79 -5.47
C VAL A 34 -9.45 2.97 -5.95
N ALA A 35 -9.90 3.19 -7.19
CA ALA A 35 -10.95 2.36 -7.77
C ALA A 35 -10.49 0.89 -7.83
N ALA A 36 -11.33 -0.05 -7.41
CA ALA A 36 -10.95 -1.46 -7.28
C ALA A 36 -10.44 -2.06 -8.60
N GLU A 37 -11.02 -1.68 -9.73
CA GLU A 37 -10.63 -2.09 -11.08
C GLU A 37 -9.28 -1.51 -11.52
N ALA A 38 -8.84 -0.39 -10.93
CA ALA A 38 -7.58 0.26 -11.25
C ALA A 38 -6.43 -0.22 -10.35
N LEU A 39 -6.72 -0.97 -9.28
CA LEU A 39 -5.76 -1.36 -8.26
C LEU A 39 -4.53 -2.06 -8.85
N GLU A 40 -4.73 -3.15 -9.59
CA GLU A 40 -3.64 -3.95 -10.16
C GLU A 40 -2.75 -3.14 -11.11
N ARG A 41 -3.37 -2.27 -11.92
CA ARG A 41 -2.63 -1.36 -12.80
C ARG A 41 -1.80 -0.37 -11.98
N LYS A 42 -2.34 0.21 -10.91
CA LYS A 42 -1.65 1.17 -10.05
C LYS A 42 -0.48 0.54 -9.30
N VAL A 43 -0.63 -0.71 -8.85
CA VAL A 43 0.42 -1.50 -8.20
C VAL A 43 1.56 -1.81 -9.19
N THR A 44 1.22 -2.13 -10.44
CA THR A 44 2.19 -2.34 -11.51
C THR A 44 2.99 -1.06 -11.77
N VAL A 45 2.30 0.08 -11.95
CA VAL A 45 2.96 1.38 -12.16
C VAL A 45 3.83 1.76 -10.96
N PHE A 46 3.38 1.51 -9.73
CA PHE A 46 4.22 1.71 -8.55
C PHE A 46 5.54 0.94 -8.67
N THR A 47 5.47 -0.35 -8.98
CA THR A 47 6.63 -1.22 -9.12
C THR A 47 7.57 -0.70 -10.21
N ASP A 48 7.05 -0.36 -11.38
CA ASP A 48 7.82 0.19 -12.50
C ASP A 48 8.51 1.51 -12.11
N CYS A 49 7.82 2.39 -11.38
CA CYS A 49 8.40 3.63 -10.87
C CYS A 49 9.57 3.34 -9.93
N VAL A 50 9.39 2.43 -8.96
CA VAL A 50 10.45 2.08 -8.00
C VAL A 50 11.66 1.48 -8.72
N GLU A 51 11.45 0.53 -9.62
CA GLU A 51 12.53 -0.14 -10.34
C GLU A 51 13.33 0.81 -11.25
N ARG A 52 12.66 1.85 -11.77
CA ARG A 52 13.28 2.84 -12.66
C ARG A 52 13.76 4.09 -11.92
N GLY A 53 13.61 4.15 -10.60
CA GLY A 53 14.03 5.30 -9.79
C GLY A 53 13.15 6.55 -9.95
N PHE A 54 11.91 6.40 -10.43
CA PHE A 54 10.92 7.48 -10.47
C PHE A 54 10.12 7.57 -9.17
N THR A 55 9.56 8.75 -8.91
CA THR A 55 8.63 8.97 -7.79
C THR A 55 7.22 8.54 -8.20
N PRO A 56 6.62 7.55 -7.52
CA PRO A 56 5.23 7.15 -7.77
C PRO A 56 4.24 8.25 -7.37
N LEU A 57 3.09 8.29 -8.02
CA LEU A 57 1.99 9.19 -7.64
C LEU A 57 1.28 8.70 -6.37
N ARG A 58 0.53 9.61 -5.74
CA ARG A 58 -0.24 9.31 -4.52
C ARG A 58 -1.14 8.09 -4.66
N SER A 59 -1.84 7.97 -5.79
CA SER A 59 -2.72 6.82 -6.06
C SER A 59 -1.96 5.50 -6.22
N GLU A 60 -0.75 5.52 -6.78
CA GLU A 60 0.13 4.33 -6.83
C GLU A 60 0.64 3.97 -5.43
N ILE A 61 1.03 4.96 -4.62
CA ILE A 61 1.46 4.78 -3.23
C ILE A 61 0.34 4.16 -2.39
N MET A 62 -0.90 4.67 -2.51
CA MET A 62 -2.04 4.15 -1.76
C MET A 62 -2.42 2.72 -2.21
N ALA A 63 -2.35 2.42 -3.52
CA ALA A 63 -2.54 1.08 -4.06
C ALA A 63 -1.49 0.09 -3.53
N ALA A 64 -0.22 0.48 -3.56
CA ALA A 64 0.89 -0.32 -3.02
C ALA A 64 0.73 -0.57 -1.51
N CYS A 65 0.28 0.45 -0.77
CA CYS A 65 0.02 0.33 0.67
C CYS A 65 -1.11 -0.67 0.97
N TYR A 66 -2.20 -0.63 0.21
CA TYR A 66 -3.28 -1.63 0.33
C TYR A 66 -2.75 -3.06 0.15
N ILE A 67 -1.96 -3.32 -0.90
CA ILE A 67 -1.37 -4.65 -1.15
C ILE A 67 -0.45 -5.05 0.00
N ALA A 68 0.44 -4.16 0.43
CA ALA A 68 1.37 -4.44 1.52
C ALA A 68 0.65 -4.79 2.83
N GLU A 69 -0.39 -4.03 3.21
CA GLU A 69 -1.17 -4.30 4.42
C GLU A 69 -2.02 -5.59 4.28
N ARG A 70 -2.61 -5.84 3.10
CA ARG A 70 -3.40 -7.06 2.82
C ARG A 70 -2.53 -8.31 2.90
N ASP A 71 -1.36 -8.28 2.25
CA ASP A 71 -0.44 -9.42 2.21
C ASP A 71 0.14 -9.69 3.60
N ALA A 72 0.50 -8.65 4.35
CA ALA A 72 0.94 -8.80 5.75
C ALA A 72 -0.16 -9.40 6.65
N THR A 73 -1.42 -9.02 6.43
CA THR A 73 -2.56 -9.58 7.17
C THR A 73 -2.78 -11.06 6.82
N THR A 74 -2.67 -11.40 5.54
CA THR A 74 -2.79 -12.79 5.06
C THR A 74 -1.65 -13.65 5.62
N GLU A 75 -0.42 -13.14 5.59
CA GLU A 75 0.75 -13.83 6.15
C GLU A 75 0.64 -14.03 7.67
N ALA A 76 0.04 -13.07 8.40
CA ALA A 76 -0.24 -13.24 9.82
C ALA A 76 -1.26 -14.36 10.08
N PHE A 77 -2.27 -14.49 9.23
CA PHE A 77 -3.25 -15.60 9.32
C PHE A 77 -2.60 -16.95 8.99
N ASP A 78 -1.83 -17.02 7.91
CA ASP A 78 -1.14 -18.26 7.49
C ASP A 78 -0.17 -18.78 8.55
N ARG A 79 0.42 -17.86 9.35
CA ARG A 79 1.29 -18.18 10.48
C ARG A 79 0.54 -18.50 11.78
N GLY A 80 -0.79 -18.46 11.78
CA GLY A 80 -1.62 -18.70 12.96
C GLY A 80 -1.57 -17.59 14.00
N LEU A 81 -1.14 -16.37 13.63
CA LEU A 81 -1.03 -15.23 14.55
C LEU A 81 -2.36 -14.49 14.75
N ILE A 82 -3.31 -14.67 13.82
CA ILE A 82 -4.66 -14.12 13.90
C ILE A 82 -5.69 -15.18 13.50
N THR A 83 -6.90 -15.01 13.97
CA THR A 83 -8.06 -15.85 13.62
C THR A 83 -8.65 -15.46 12.26
N LYS A 84 -9.49 -16.34 11.71
CA LYS A 84 -10.23 -16.07 10.47
C LYS A 84 -11.14 -14.84 10.58
N GLY A 85 -11.83 -14.65 11.72
CA GLY A 85 -12.68 -13.49 11.94
C GLY A 85 -11.89 -12.17 12.00
N GLU A 86 -10.67 -12.19 12.55
CA GLU A 86 -9.76 -11.04 12.53
C GLU A 86 -9.24 -10.75 11.13
N LEU A 87 -8.92 -11.78 10.33
CA LEU A 87 -8.54 -11.62 8.93
C LEU A 87 -9.64 -10.89 8.14
N GLU A 88 -10.87 -11.39 8.22
CA GLU A 88 -12.03 -10.81 7.52
C GLU A 88 -12.29 -9.35 7.95
N THR A 89 -12.25 -9.09 9.26
CA THR A 89 -12.44 -7.74 9.82
C THR A 89 -11.35 -6.78 9.33
N ARG A 90 -10.08 -7.20 9.35
CA ARG A 90 -8.96 -6.36 8.89
C ARG A 90 -9.03 -6.12 7.38
N GLN A 91 -9.32 -7.15 6.58
CA GLN A 91 -9.47 -6.99 5.12
C GLN A 91 -10.63 -6.05 4.78
N ALA A 92 -11.78 -6.16 5.46
CA ALA A 92 -12.90 -5.24 5.27
C ALA A 92 -12.52 -3.79 5.62
N ALA A 93 -11.76 -3.58 6.70
CA ALA A 93 -11.25 -2.27 7.08
C ALA A 93 -10.27 -1.70 6.02
N LEU A 94 -9.42 -2.54 5.43
CA LEU A 94 -8.53 -2.14 4.33
C LEU A 94 -9.31 -1.72 3.10
N VAL A 95 -10.31 -2.50 2.67
CA VAL A 95 -11.17 -2.15 1.54
C VAL A 95 -11.82 -0.80 1.77
N LYS A 96 -12.46 -0.59 2.93
CA LYS A 96 -13.12 0.67 3.27
C LYS A 96 -12.15 1.88 3.28
N ARG A 97 -10.90 1.66 3.66
CA ARG A 97 -9.90 2.73 3.81
C ARG A 97 -9.22 3.10 2.50
N PHE A 98 -9.01 2.15 1.60
CA PHE A 98 -8.17 2.33 0.43
C PHE A 98 -8.90 2.22 -0.90
N LEU A 99 -10.05 1.54 -0.95
CA LEU A 99 -10.78 1.30 -2.19
C LEU A 99 -12.04 2.17 -2.26
N ALA A 100 -12.36 2.62 -3.47
CA ALA A 100 -13.58 3.35 -3.80
C ALA A 100 -14.61 2.42 -4.46
#